data_AF-A0A136LEA6-F1
#
_entry.id   AF-A0A136LEA6-F1
#
_cell.length_a   1.000
_cell.length_b   1.000
_cell.length_c   1.000
_cell.angle_alpha   90.00
_cell.angle_beta   90.00
_cell.angle_gamma   90.00
#
_symmetry.space_group_name_H-M   'P 1'
#
loop_
_entity.id
_entity.type
_entity.pdbx_description
1 polymer ?
#
loop_
_entity_poly.entity_id
_entity_poly.type
_entity_poly.pdbx_seq_one_letter_code
_entity_poly.pdbx_strand_id
1 'polypeptide(L)'
;MNVDWQSYLDGSLEGEELRQAESLLAEDARAQAEFEALKRLRSAVRQAALKEAVPIESLKRGLSQVVQTPREARPAPRPWFQWSFAAAAAILVLVMALSWFQPSGSPFGSDLVAVNGR
;
A
#
# COMPACT_ATOMS: atom_id res chain seq x y z
N MET A 1 -4.58 -0.19 -38.77
CA MET A 1 -4.20 -0.15 -37.34
C MET A 1 -4.84 -1.36 -36.68
N ASN A 2 -4.11 -2.13 -35.87
CA ASN A 2 -4.65 -3.31 -35.20
C ASN A 2 -4.81 -2.99 -33.72
N VAL A 3 -6.05 -2.92 -33.22
CA VAL A 3 -6.32 -2.69 -31.79
C VAL A 3 -6.21 -4.02 -31.06
N ASP A 4 -5.58 -4.01 -29.90
CA ASP A 4 -5.59 -5.17 -29.01
C ASP A 4 -6.93 -5.27 -28.27
N TRP A 5 -7.89 -5.96 -28.90
CA TRP A 5 -9.22 -6.20 -28.33
C TRP A 5 -9.19 -7.05 -27.05
N GLN A 6 -8.13 -7.84 -26.84
CA GLN A 6 -8.00 -8.64 -25.61
C GLN A 6 -7.66 -7.72 -24.43
N SER A 7 -6.66 -6.86 -24.60
CA SER A 7 -6.28 -5.87 -23.59
C SER A 7 -7.42 -4.89 -23.28
N TYR A 8 -8.24 -4.54 -24.29
CA TYR A 8 -9.46 -3.76 -24.09
C TYR A 8 -10.50 -4.50 -23.22
N LEU A 9 -10.79 -5.77 -23.53
CA LEU A 9 -11.75 -6.57 -22.75
C LEU A 9 -11.30 -6.86 -21.32
N ASP A 10 -9.99 -6.97 -21.12
CA ASP A 10 -9.40 -7.19 -19.80
C ASP A 10 -9.29 -5.88 -18.99
N GLY A 11 -9.66 -4.74 -19.58
CA GLY A 11 -9.67 -3.43 -18.91
C GLY A 11 -8.28 -2.86 -18.65
N SER A 12 -7.29 -3.30 -19.44
CA SER A 12 -5.87 -2.96 -19.28
C SER A 12 -5.37 -1.88 -20.24
N LEU A 13 -6.19 -1.48 -21.23
CA LEU A 13 -5.88 -0.34 -22.09
C LEU A 13 -6.13 0.97 -21.35
N GLU A 14 -5.21 1.93 -21.52
CA GLU A 14 -5.26 3.24 -20.87
C GLU A 14 -5.00 4.38 -21.87
N GLY A 15 -5.40 5.59 -21.47
CA GLY A 15 -5.00 6.84 -22.13
C GLY A 15 -5.44 6.98 -23.59
N GLU A 16 -4.47 7.01 -24.49
CA GLU A 16 -4.67 7.23 -25.93
C GLU A 16 -5.17 5.95 -26.64
N GLU A 17 -4.66 4.78 -26.23
CA GLU A 17 -5.04 3.51 -26.83
C GLU A 17 -6.50 3.16 -26.55
N LEU A 18 -6.96 3.47 -25.32
CA LEU A 18 -8.37 3.31 -24.95
C LEU A 18 -9.28 4.21 -25.81
N ARG A 19 -8.93 5.48 -25.96
CA ARG A 19 -9.72 6.44 -26.77
C ARG A 19 -9.77 6.05 -28.24
N GLN A 20 -8.67 5.52 -28.79
CA GLN A 20 -8.63 5.01 -30.16
C GLN A 20 -9.50 3.76 -30.32
N ALA A 21 -9.43 2.82 -29.38
CA ALA A 21 -10.28 1.63 -29.38
C ALA A 21 -11.77 2.01 -29.33
N GLU A 22 -12.14 2.97 -28.49
CA GLU A 22 -13.52 3.46 -28.37
C GLU A 22 -14.01 4.18 -29.64
N SER A 23 -13.17 5.02 -30.25
CA SER A 23 -13.48 5.68 -31.53
C SER A 23 -13.68 4.65 -32.65
N LEU A 24 -12.80 3.65 -32.74
CA LEU A 24 -12.93 2.57 -33.74
C LEU A 24 -14.18 1.72 -33.51
N LEU A 25 -14.54 1.43 -32.26
CA LEU A 25 -15.81 0.74 -31.96
C LEU A 25 -17.03 1.60 -32.31
N ALA A 26 -16.95 2.92 -32.26
CA ALA A 26 -18.05 3.81 -32.63
C ALA A 26 -18.23 3.94 -34.15
N GLU A 27 -17.13 3.96 -34.90
CA GLU A 27 -17.14 4.39 -36.31
C GLU A 27 -16.90 3.25 -37.31
N ASP A 28 -16.25 2.16 -36.91
CA ASP A 28 -15.86 1.07 -37.80
C ASP A 28 -16.65 -0.23 -37.54
N ALA A 29 -17.51 -0.59 -38.50
CA ALA A 29 -18.29 -1.82 -38.47
C ALA A 29 -17.42 -3.09 -38.45
N ARG A 30 -16.21 -3.04 -39.01
CA ARG A 30 -15.26 -4.16 -38.97
C ARG A 30 -14.70 -4.33 -37.57
N ALA A 31 -14.31 -3.23 -36.91
CA ALA A 31 -13.84 -3.25 -35.53
C ALA A 31 -14.92 -3.82 -34.60
N GLN A 32 -16.18 -3.40 -34.77
CA GLN A 32 -17.32 -3.97 -34.05
C GLN A 32 -17.47 -5.48 -34.30
N ALA A 33 -17.34 -5.94 -35.54
CA ALA A 33 -17.47 -7.35 -35.88
C ALA A 33 -16.34 -8.20 -35.25
N GLU A 34 -15.10 -7.72 -35.29
CA GLU A 34 -13.95 -8.37 -34.66
C GLU A 34 -14.12 -8.44 -33.13
N PHE A 35 -14.55 -7.35 -32.51
CA PHE A 35 -14.84 -7.29 -31.07
C PHE A 35 -15.96 -8.24 -30.64
N GLU A 36 -17.06 -8.28 -31.39
CA GLU A 36 -18.17 -9.20 -31.12
C GLU A 36 -17.78 -10.67 -31.35
N ALA A 37 -16.95 -10.96 -32.35
CA ALA A 37 -16.41 -12.30 -32.56
C ALA A 37 -15.57 -12.76 -31.36
N LEU A 38 -14.71 -11.88 -30.81
CA LEU A 38 -13.91 -12.18 -29.63
C LEU A 38 -14.79 -12.42 -28.38
N LYS A 39 -15.83 -11.61 -28.17
CA LYS A 39 -16.80 -11.81 -27.08
C LYS A 39 -17.50 -13.17 -27.17
N ARG A 40 -17.94 -13.56 -28.36
CA ARG A 40 -18.57 -14.86 -28.60
C ARG A 40 -17.62 -16.02 -28.32
N LEU A 41 -16.36 -15.91 -28.79
CA LEU A 41 -15.33 -16.91 -28.52
C LEU A 41 -15.08 -17.05 -27.01
N ARG A 42 -14.89 -15.94 -26.29
CA ARG A 42 -14.67 -15.95 -24.83
C ARG A 42 -15.85 -16.58 -24.09
N SER A 43 -17.07 -16.27 -24.51
CA SER A 43 -18.29 -16.89 -23.97
C SER A 43 -18.33 -18.41 -24.22
N ALA A 44 -18.03 -18.85 -25.45
CA ALA A 44 -18.01 -20.27 -25.80
C ALA A 44 -16.95 -21.05 -25.01
N VAL A 45 -15.73 -20.50 -24.89
CA VAL A 45 -14.66 -21.09 -24.07
C VAL A 45 -15.08 -21.19 -22.61
N ARG A 46 -15.67 -20.13 -22.04
CA ARG A 46 -16.17 -20.14 -20.67
C ARG A 46 -17.25 -21.20 -20.47
N GLN A 47 -18.21 -21.32 -21.39
CA GLN A 47 -19.25 -22.35 -21.32
C GLN A 47 -18.67 -23.76 -21.44
N ALA A 48 -17.65 -23.97 -22.28
CA ALA A 48 -16.96 -25.24 -22.38
C ALA A 48 -16.23 -25.59 -21.07
N ALA A 49 -15.50 -24.63 -20.49
CA ALA A 49 -14.80 -24.82 -19.22
C ALA A 49 -15.76 -25.14 -18.06
N LEU A 50 -16.96 -24.55 -18.04
CA LEU A 50 -17.97 -24.85 -17.02
C LEU A 50 -18.59 -26.25 -17.12
N LYS A 51 -18.46 -26.93 -18.27
CA LYS A 51 -18.92 -28.31 -18.45
C LYS A 51 -17.92 -29.34 -17.95
N GLU A 52 -16.67 -28.93 -17.71
CA GLU A 52 -15.65 -29.81 -17.17
C GLU A 52 -15.99 -30.17 -15.72
N ALA A 53 -15.84 -31.43 -15.36
CA ALA A 53 -16.14 -31.90 -14.02
C ALA A 53 -15.13 -31.32 -13.03
N VAL A 54 -15.56 -30.33 -12.25
CA VAL A 54 -14.74 -29.75 -11.18
C VAL A 54 -14.82 -30.67 -9.95
N PRO A 55 -13.70 -31.00 -9.30
CA PRO A 55 -13.71 -31.77 -8.06
C PRO A 55 -14.18 -30.87 -6.91
N ILE A 56 -15.49 -30.72 -6.77
CA ILE A 56 -16.17 -29.82 -5.82
C ILE A 56 -15.70 -30.08 -4.37
N GLU A 57 -15.47 -31.33 -4.00
CA GLU A 57 -15.07 -31.67 -2.63
C GLU A 57 -13.63 -31.23 -2.30
N SER A 58 -12.68 -31.31 -3.24
CA SER A 58 -11.36 -30.72 -3.03
C SER A 58 -11.41 -29.19 -3.00
N LEU A 59 -12.29 -28.58 -3.81
CA LEU A 59 -12.49 -27.13 -3.81
C LEU A 59 -13.06 -26.64 -2.47
N LYS A 60 -14.11 -27.29 -1.95
CA LYS A 60 -14.68 -26.98 -0.63
C LYS A 60 -13.65 -27.09 0.47
N ARG A 61 -12.83 -28.14 0.46
CA ARG A 61 -11.76 -28.34 1.45
C ARG A 61 -10.73 -27.21 1.39
N GLY A 62 -10.27 -26.84 0.19
CA GLY A 62 -9.33 -25.72 0.01
C GLY A 62 -9.91 -24.37 0.44
N LEU A 63 -11.15 -24.06 0.04
CA LEU A 63 -11.84 -22.84 0.46
C LEU A 63 -12.06 -22.79 1.97
N SER A 64 -12.42 -23.91 2.60
CA SER A 64 -12.57 -23.98 4.05
C SER A 64 -11.25 -23.67 4.75
N GLN A 65 -10.11 -24.14 4.24
CA GLN A 65 -8.80 -23.82 4.80
C GLN A 65 -8.47 -22.34 4.65
N VAL A 66 -8.70 -21.74 3.48
CA VAL A 66 -8.39 -20.32 3.24
C VAL A 66 -9.29 -19.39 4.06
N VAL A 67 -10.60 -19.68 4.14
CA VAL A 67 -11.56 -18.88 4.92
C VAL A 67 -11.34 -19.05 6.42
N GLN A 68 -10.96 -20.25 6.87
CA GLN A 68 -10.67 -20.53 8.28
C GLN A 68 -9.24 -20.17 8.69
N THR A 69 -8.39 -19.68 7.78
CA THR A 69 -7.11 -19.10 8.19
C THR A 69 -7.42 -17.67 8.61
N PRO A 70 -7.59 -17.36 9.92
CA PRO A 70 -7.64 -15.97 10.34
C PRO A 70 -6.35 -15.34 9.84
N ARG A 71 -6.48 -14.35 8.95
CA ARG A 71 -5.38 -13.48 8.56
C ARG A 71 -4.82 -12.95 9.87
N GLU A 72 -3.67 -13.47 10.31
CA GLU A 72 -3.10 -13.15 11.61
C GLU A 72 -3.09 -11.64 11.74
N ALA A 73 -4.01 -11.13 12.56
CA ALA A 73 -4.11 -9.71 12.81
C ALA A 73 -2.79 -9.36 13.49
N ARG A 74 -1.94 -8.61 12.77
CA ARG A 74 -0.67 -8.13 13.27
C ARG A 74 -0.92 -7.59 14.68
N PRO A 75 -0.30 -8.15 15.74
CA PRO A 75 -0.64 -7.76 17.10
C PRO A 75 -0.45 -6.26 17.23
N ALA A 76 -1.50 -5.55 17.63
CA ALA A 76 -1.43 -4.12 17.85
C ALA A 76 -0.26 -3.84 18.81
N PRO A 77 0.63 -2.87 18.50
CA PRO A 77 1.74 -2.56 19.39
C PRO A 77 1.18 -2.21 20.77
N ARG A 78 1.64 -2.92 21.79
CA ARG A 78 1.14 -2.78 23.16
C ARG A 78 1.33 -1.32 23.64
N PRO A 79 0.39 -0.75 24.40
CA PRO A 79 0.37 0.68 24.74
C PRO A 79 1.63 1.14 25.47
N TRP A 80 2.27 0.30 26.32
CA TRP A 80 3.52 0.63 27.01
C TRP A 80 4.69 0.96 26.07
N PHE A 81 4.68 0.46 24.84
CA PHE A 81 5.69 0.77 23.82
C PHE A 81 5.57 2.22 23.33
N GLN A 82 4.36 2.81 23.33
CA GLN A 82 4.13 4.20 22.92
C GLN A 82 4.71 5.21 23.93
N TRP A 83 4.71 4.87 25.22
CA TRP A 83 5.28 5.72 26.28
C TRP A 83 6.82 5.82 26.18
N SER A 84 7.48 4.78 25.65
CA SER A 84 8.94 4.80 25.45
C SER A 84 9.38 5.86 24.43
N PHE A 85 8.63 6.00 23.34
CA PHE A 85 8.87 7.03 22.33
C PHE A 85 8.58 8.43 22.85
N ALA A 86 7.51 8.60 23.64
CA ALA A 86 7.18 9.90 24.25
C ALA A 86 8.27 10.37 25.22
N ALA A 87 8.79 9.45 26.05
CA ALA A 87 9.88 9.77 26.99
C ALA A 87 11.19 10.14 26.25
N ALA A 88 11.56 9.39 25.21
CA ALA A 88 12.75 9.69 24.41
C ALA A 88 12.66 11.05 23.70
N ALA A 89 11.49 11.38 23.13
CA ALA A 89 11.26 12.68 22.50
C ALA A 89 11.33 13.83 23.52
N ALA A 90 10.77 13.66 24.72
CA ALA A 90 10.83 14.68 25.78
C ALA A 90 12.26 14.96 26.25
N ILE A 91 13.08 13.91 26.40
CA ILE A 91 14.50 14.05 26.76
C ILE A 91 15.26 14.79 25.64
N LEU A 92 15.00 14.46 24.38
CA LEU A 92 15.68 15.10 23.24
C LEU A 92 15.31 16.59 23.11
N VAL A 93 14.03 16.94 23.34
CA VAL A 93 13.57 18.34 23.40
C VAL A 93 14.20 19.08 24.58
N LEU A 94 14.29 18.45 25.75
CA LEU A 94 14.92 19.04 26.94
C LEU A 94 16.41 19.31 26.70
N VAL A 95 17.14 18.36 26.13
CA VAL A 95 18.57 18.52 25.77
C VAL A 95 18.75 19.63 24.74
N MET A 96 17.90 19.69 23.71
CA MET A 96 17.91 20.80 22.75
C MET A 96 17.66 22.15 23.45
N ALA A 97 16.67 22.23 24.34
CA ALA A 97 16.36 23.47 25.06
C ALA A 97 17.53 23.93 25.94
N LEU A 98 18.18 23.01 26.67
CA LEU A 98 19.37 23.31 27.47
C LEU A 98 20.57 23.73 26.61
N SER A 99 20.73 23.15 25.41
CA SER A 99 21.81 23.55 24.49
C SER A 99 21.63 24.96 23.94
N TRP A 100 20.38 25.42 23.75
CA TRP A 100 20.06 26.79 23.35
C TRP A 100 20.17 27.79 24.51
N PHE A 101 20.04 27.31 25.75
CA PHE A 101 20.07 28.12 26.96
C PHE A 101 21.46 28.18 27.62
N GLN A 102 22.55 27.82 26.93
CA GLN A 102 23.89 28.07 27.45
C GLN A 102 24.14 29.59 27.55
N PRO A 103 24.27 30.17 28.75
CA PRO A 103 24.55 31.59 28.91
C PRO A 103 26.01 31.84 28.53
N SER A 104 26.24 32.60 27.46
CA SER A 104 27.56 33.15 27.13
C SER A 104 27.94 34.20 28.17
N GLY A 105 28.66 33.81 29.22
CA GLY A 105 29.33 34.73 30.14
C GLY A 105 29.38 34.26 31.59
N SER A 106 30.59 34.05 32.13
CA SER A 106 30.84 33.99 33.58
C SER A 106 31.37 35.35 34.05
N PRO A 107 30.57 36.17 34.78
CA PRO A 107 30.95 37.53 35.18
C PRO A 107 31.45 37.63 36.63
N PHE A 108 32.15 36.63 37.17
CA PHE A 108 32.64 36.68 38.56
C PHE A 108 34.13 36.35 38.65
N GLY A 109 34.93 37.42 38.77
CA GLY A 109 36.11 37.38 39.62
C GLY A 109 35.66 37.24 41.08
N SER A 110 36.31 36.36 41.83
CA SER A 110 36.20 36.28 43.28
C SER A 110 37.60 36.21 43.84
N ASP A 111 38.15 37.40 44.03
CA ASP A 111 39.23 37.68 44.96
C ASP A 111 38.74 37.44 46.41
N LEU A 112 39.57 36.73 47.17
CA LEU A 112 39.77 36.78 48.63
C LEU A 112 38.74 36.12 49.58
N VAL A 113 39.24 35.13 50.32
CA VAL A 113 39.42 35.07 51.80
C VAL A 113 39.16 33.64 52.30
N ALA A 114 40.23 32.90 52.56
CA ALA A 114 40.25 31.85 53.58
C ALA A 114 41.50 32.09 54.46
N VAL A 115 41.35 32.99 55.43
CA VAL A 115 42.29 33.16 56.55
C VAL A 115 41.76 32.34 57.74
N ASN A 116 42.59 31.37 58.13
CA ASN A 116 42.84 30.77 59.45
C ASN A 116 41.69 30.49 60.44
N GLY A 117 41.74 29.27 60.97
CA GLY A 117 41.29 28.92 62.31
C GLY A 117 41.75 27.51 62.65
N ARG A 118 42.71 27.43 63.58
CA ARG A 118 43.33 26.21 64.13
C ARG A 118 42.33 25.26 64.78
#